data_AF-A0A952D9F8-F1
#
_entry.id   AF-A0A952D9F8-F1
#
_cell.length_a   1.000
_cell.length_b   1.000
_cell.length_c   1.000
_cell.angle_alpha   90.00
_cell.angle_beta   90.00
_cell.angle_gamma   90.00
#
_symmetry.space_group_name_H-M   'P 1'
#
loop_
_entity.id
_entity.type
_entity.pdbx_description
1 polymer ?
#
loop_
_entity_poly.entity_id
_entity_poly.type
_entity_poly.pdbx_seq_one_letter_code
_entity_poly.pdbx_strand_id
1 'polypeptide(L)' 'MRIAGEALTFDDVLLQPAYSEVLPREASLATQLTRDIRLNIPLVSAAMDTVTEARLA' A
#
# COMPACT_ATOMS: atom_id res chain seq x y z
N MET A 1 -24.94 10.86 22.07
CA MET A 1 -23.74 10.34 21.38
C MET A 1 -22.97 11.52 20.80
N ARG A 2 -21.64 11.52 20.92
CA ARG A 2 -20.77 12.52 20.26
C ARG A 2 -20.13 11.81 19.06
N ILE A 3 -20.42 12.26 17.84
CA ILE A 3 -19.80 11.71 16.63
C ILE A 3 -18.45 12.42 16.45
N ALA A 4 -17.37 11.65 16.33
CA ALA A 4 -15.99 12.17 16.28
C ALA A 4 -15.62 12.84 14.94
N GLY A 5 -16.42 12.62 13.89
CA GLY A 5 -16.23 13.15 12.54
C GLY A 5 -16.76 12.17 11.50
N GLU A 6 -16.79 12.59 10.25
CA GLU A 6 -17.03 11.72 9.10
C GLU A 6 -15.74 10.94 8.79
N ALA A 7 -15.87 9.66 8.43
CA ALA A 7 -14.76 8.78 8.07
C ALA A 7 -15.02 8.20 6.68
N LEU A 8 -13.99 8.17 5.84
CA LEU A 8 -14.05 7.69 4.47
C LEU A 8 -13.36 6.33 4.35
N THR A 9 -13.97 5.42 3.60
CA THR A 9 -13.36 4.15 3.14
C THR A 9 -12.80 4.31 1.72
N PHE A 10 -12.21 3.24 1.18
CA PHE A 10 -11.64 3.25 -0.17
C PHE A 10 -12.68 3.53 -1.26
N ASP A 11 -13.91 3.04 -1.10
CA ASP A 11 -14.99 3.19 -2.09
C ASP A 11 -15.61 4.60 -2.11
N ASP A 12 -15.31 5.43 -1.11
CA ASP A 12 -15.85 6.78 -1.00
C ASP A 12 -15.05 7.81 -1.83
N VAL A 13 -13.87 7.43 -2.34
CA VAL A 13 -12.92 8.38 -2.94
C VAL A 13 -12.30 7.88 -4.24
N LEU A 14 -11.90 8.83 -5.08
CA LEU A 14 -11.10 8.59 -6.27
C LEU A 14 -9.85 9.48 -6.25
N LEU A 15 -8.76 8.99 -6.82
CA LEU A 15 -7.57 9.80 -7.07
C LEU A 15 -7.84 10.75 -8.24
N GLN A 16 -7.55 12.03 -8.04
CA GLN A 16 -7.64 13.03 -9.11
C GLN A 16 -6.44 12.87 -10.06
N PRO A 17 -6.67 12.72 -11.39
CA PRO A 17 -5.58 12.70 -12.36
C PRO A 17 -4.79 14.01 -12.36
N ALA A 18 -3.48 13.91 -12.56
CA ALA A 18 -2.58 15.06 -12.67
C ALA A 18 -1.61 14.88 -13.85
N TYR A 19 -1.00 15.97 -14.28
CA TYR A 19 0.08 15.94 -15.27
C TYR A 19 1.25 15.08 -14.76
N SER A 20 1.81 14.24 -15.63
CA SER A 20 2.94 13.36 -15.30
C SER A 20 3.93 13.32 -16.45
N GLU A 21 5.22 13.44 -16.13
CA GLU A 21 6.34 13.17 -17.03
C GLU A 21 6.87 11.73 -16.86
N VAL A 22 6.39 11.00 -15.86
CA VAL A 22 6.83 9.64 -15.53
C VAL A 22 5.92 8.63 -16.22
N LEU A 23 6.51 7.71 -16.98
CA LEU A 23 5.78 6.57 -17.53
C LEU A 23 5.59 5.49 -16.46
N PRO A 24 4.51 4.69 -16.49
CA PRO A 24 4.24 3.67 -15.46
C PRO A 24 5.39 2.68 -15.22
N ARG A 25 6.13 2.30 -16.28
CA ARG A 25 7.29 1.39 -16.20
C ARG A 25 8.53 2.01 -15.53
N GLU A 26 8.54 3.33 -15.35
CA GLU A 26 9.64 4.10 -14.77
C GLU A 26 9.36 4.48 -13.30
N ALA A 27 8.13 4.24 -12.82
CA ALA A 27 7.78 4.47 -11.43
C ALA A 27 8.53 3.49 -10.51
N SER A 28 9.25 4.02 -9.52
CA SER A 28 9.91 3.20 -8.50
C SER A 28 8.88 2.69 -7.49
N LEU A 29 8.86 1.36 -7.29
CA LEU A 29 8.05 0.70 -6.27
C LEU A 29 8.81 0.47 -4.95
N ALA A 30 10.09 0.85 -4.89
CA ALA A 30 10.89 0.65 -3.69
C ALA A 30 10.32 1.47 -2.52
N THR A 31 10.16 0.84 -1.36
CA THR A 31 9.58 1.47 -0.17
C THR A 31 10.33 1.08 1.10
N GLN A 32 10.17 1.86 2.17
CA GLN A 32 10.79 1.65 3.47
C GLN A 32 9.75 1.11 4.45
N LEU A 33 9.93 -0.11 4.97
CA LEU A 33 9.00 -0.71 5.94
C LEU A 33 9.35 -0.33 7.39
N THR A 34 10.64 -0.39 7.75
CA THR A 34 11.16 0.01 9.06
C THR A 34 12.40 0.87 8.87
N ARG A 35 13.09 1.34 9.92
CA ARG A 35 14.37 2.07 9.75
C ARG A 35 15.43 1.25 8.99
N ASP A 36 15.40 -0.07 9.15
CA ASP A 36 16.46 -0.97 8.67
C ASP A 36 16.01 -1.90 7.53
N ILE A 37 14.70 -1.96 7.23
CA ILE A 37 14.13 -2.88 6.24
C ILE A 37 13.55 -2.10 5.05
N ARG A 38 14.13 -2.32 3.86
CA ARG A 38 13.64 -1.83 2.56
C ARG A 38 13.02 -2.96 1.75
N LEU A 39 11.94 -2.64 1.04
CA LEU A 39 11.27 -3.54 0.11
C LEU A 39 11.40 -3.00 -1.31
N ASN A 40 11.54 -3.89 -2.29
CA ASN A 40 11.55 -3.50 -3.70
C ASN A 40 10.15 -3.20 -4.25
N ILE A 41 9.11 -3.70 -3.57
CA ILE A 41 7.69 -3.46 -3.86
C ILE A 41 6.93 -3.20 -2.55
N PRO A 42 5.89 -2.35 -2.53
CA PRO A 42 5.15 -2.01 -1.31
C PRO A 42 4.07 -3.06 -0.99
N LEU A 43 4.48 -4.32 -0.86
CA LEU A 43 3.58 -5.44 -0.61
C LEU A 43 4.16 -6.39 0.43
N VAL A 44 3.31 -6.82 1.37
CA VAL A 44 3.62 -7.80 2.41
C VAL A 44 2.45 -8.77 2.47
N SER A 45 2.73 -10.08 2.60
CA SER A 45 1.69 -11.08 2.76
C SER A 45 1.10 -11.04 4.18
N ALA A 46 -0.18 -11.41 4.31
CA ALA A 46 -0.84 -11.43 5.61
C ALA A 46 -0.26 -12.55 6.51
N ALA A 47 -0.09 -12.26 7.80
CA ALA A 47 0.32 -13.23 8.81
C ALA A 47 -0.86 -14.15 9.21
N MET A 48 -1.32 -14.96 8.25
CA MET A 48 -2.44 -15.90 8.41
C MET A 48 -1.99 -17.31 8.03
N ASP A 49 -2.51 -18.31 8.73
CA ASP A 49 -2.25 -19.74 8.52
C ASP A 49 -2.56 -20.20 7.08
N THR A 50 -3.62 -19.65 6.49
CA THR A 50 -4.07 -19.96 5.13
C THR A 50 -3.42 -19.11 4.04
N VAL A 51 -2.58 -18.14 4.41
CA VAL A 51 -1.94 -17.21 3.47
C VAL A 51 -0.44 -17.43 3.42
N THR A 52 0.26 -17.30 4.56
CA THR A 52 1.73 -17.27 4.58
C THR A 52 2.30 -18.45 5.35
N GLU A 53 2.92 -19.37 4.62
CA GLU A 53 3.82 -20.39 5.15
C GLU A 53 5.22 -20.21 4.55
N ALA A 54 6.18 -21.05 4.94
CA ALA A 54 7.59 -20.96 4.51
C ALA A 54 7.80 -21.00 2.98
N ARG A 55 6.83 -21.51 2.21
CA ARG A 55 6.89 -21.53 0.75
C ARG A 55 6.59 -20.17 0.11
N LEU A 56 5.74 -19.36 0.76
CA LEU A 56 5.35 -18.05 0.25
C LEU A 56 6.37 -16.96 0.61
N ALA A 57 6.98 -17.08 1.80
CA ALA A 57 8.00 -16.16 2.31
C ALA A 57 9.33 -16.28 1.54
#